data_AF-A0A254N7L1-F1
#
_entry.id   AF-A0A254N7L1-F1
#
_cell.length_a   1.000
_cell.length_b   1.000
_cell.length_c   1.000
_cell.angle_alpha   90.00
_cell.angle_beta   90.00
_cell.angle_gamma   90.00
#
_symmetry.space_group_name_H-M   'P 1'
#
loop_
_entity.id
_entity.type
_entity.pdbx_description
1 polymer ?
#
loop_
_entity_poly.entity_id
_entity_poly.type
_entity_poly.pdbx_seq_one_letter_code
_entity_poly.pdbx_strand_id
1 'polypeptide(L)'
;MTTTYYVKAQAAGQFASCSYFTDPECTQPYDSKLLVVPPGTTACDIAEGAGSELALLGATYKTIGHAPVMTDHNFCAATNGVVSVGLPSDNTVKKGVVLIFSDRGEVCCLYPSSDPEVTNGEQSC
;
A
#
# COMPACT_ATOMS: atom_id res chain seq x y z
N MET A 1 -10.47 14.03 -1.18
CA MET A 1 -10.30 13.29 -2.45
C MET A 1 -9.36 12.14 -2.14
N THR A 2 -9.64 10.95 -2.66
CA THR A 2 -8.86 9.73 -2.39
C THR A 2 -8.55 9.07 -3.72
N THR A 3 -7.33 8.55 -3.87
CA THR A 3 -6.92 7.74 -5.02
C THR A 3 -6.76 6.31 -4.55
N THR A 4 -7.24 5.35 -5.33
CA THR A 4 -7.21 3.93 -4.96
C THR A 4 -6.37 3.16 -5.95
N TYR A 5 -5.43 2.38 -5.43
CA TYR A 5 -4.71 1.34 -6.16
C TYR A 5 -5.16 -0.03 -5.68
N TYR A 6 -5.11 -1.02 -6.56
CA TYR A 6 -5.47 -2.40 -6.24
C TYR A 6 -4.21 -3.26 -6.25
N VAL A 7 -4.07 -4.13 -5.25
CA VAL A 7 -2.90 -4.99 -5.09
C VAL A 7 -3.30 -6.47 -5.18
N LYS A 8 -2.63 -7.20 -6.08
CA LYS A 8 -2.59 -8.67 -6.04
C LYS A 8 -1.34 -9.10 -5.30
N ALA A 9 -1.51 -9.95 -4.29
CA ALA A 9 -0.42 -10.50 -3.52
C ALA A 9 -0.42 -12.03 -3.57
N GLN A 10 0.78 -12.59 -3.70
CA GLN A 10 1.05 -14.02 -3.60
C GLN A 10 2.29 -14.26 -2.73
N ALA A 11 2.35 -15.44 -2.10
CA ALA A 11 3.50 -15.79 -1.26
C ALA A 11 4.77 -15.99 -2.11
N ALA A 12 5.87 -15.36 -1.71
CA ALA A 12 7.18 -15.50 -2.31
C ALA A 12 8.22 -15.71 -1.20
N GLY A 13 8.33 -16.96 -0.73
CA GLY A 13 9.11 -17.28 0.46
C GLY A 13 8.47 -16.69 1.71
N GLN A 14 9.20 -15.84 2.43
CA GLN A 14 8.70 -15.15 3.64
C GLN A 14 8.10 -13.77 3.34
N PHE A 15 7.98 -13.38 2.07
CA PHE A 15 7.46 -12.07 1.65
C PHE A 15 6.22 -12.23 0.77
N ALA A 16 5.46 -11.14 0.65
CA ALA A 16 4.41 -11.02 -0.36
C ALA A 16 4.99 -10.41 -1.64
N SER A 17 4.91 -11.14 -2.76
CA SER A 17 5.13 -10.56 -4.08
C SER A 17 3.87 -9.82 -4.49
N CYS A 18 3.99 -8.51 -4.73
CA CYS A 18 2.86 -7.61 -5.00
C CYS A 18 2.90 -7.11 -6.45
N SER A 19 1.72 -7.07 -7.09
CA SER A 19 1.49 -6.38 -8.35
C SER A 19 0.35 -5.38 -8.19
N TYR A 20 0.53 -4.18 -8.71
CA TYR A 20 -0.39 -3.06 -8.53
C TYR A 20 -1.18 -2.76 -9.80
N PHE A 21 -2.40 -2.26 -9.63
CA PHE A 21 -3.36 -2.00 -10.69
C PHE A 21 -4.16 -0.73 -10.39
N THR A 22 -4.70 -0.11 -11.44
CA THR A 22 -5.60 1.06 -11.31
C THR A 22 -7.08 0.69 -11.28
N ASP A 23 -7.40 -0.60 -11.43
CA ASP A 23 -8.77 -1.14 -11.45
C ASP A 23 -8.92 -2.40 -10.57
N PRO A 24 -10.13 -2.64 -9.99
CA PRO A 24 -10.37 -3.75 -9.07
C PRO A 24 -10.24 -5.14 -9.72
N GLU A 25 -10.58 -5.24 -11.00
CA GLU A 25 -10.46 -6.48 -11.78
C GLU A 25 -9.00 -6.81 -12.14
N CYS A 26 -8.08 -5.88 -11.86
CA CYS A 26 -6.66 -5.98 -12.09
C CYS A 26 -6.33 -6.28 -13.57
N THR A 27 -6.93 -5.49 -14.46
CA THR A 27 -6.73 -5.55 -15.91
C THR A 27 -5.83 -4.42 -16.43
N GLN A 28 -5.64 -3.36 -15.64
CA GLN A 28 -4.79 -2.21 -15.94
C GLN A 28 -3.59 -2.21 -14.98
N PRO A 29 -2.47 -2.86 -15.35
CA PRO A 29 -1.29 -2.91 -14.49
C PRO A 29 -0.70 -1.53 -14.28
N TYR A 30 -0.19 -1.30 -13.09
CA TYR A 30 0.58 -0.14 -12.71
C TYR A 30 2.02 -0.58 -12.43
N ASP A 31 2.88 -0.47 -13.44
CA ASP A 31 4.25 -1.03 -13.44
C ASP A 31 5.26 -0.20 -12.63
N SER A 32 4.78 0.59 -11.66
CA SER A 32 5.64 1.35 -10.75
C SER A 32 5.43 0.91 -9.30
N LYS A 33 6.54 0.83 -8.57
CA LYS A 33 6.55 0.64 -7.11
C LYS A 33 6.23 1.94 -6.36
N LEU A 34 6.24 3.08 -7.04
CA LEU A 34 5.87 4.38 -6.50
C LEU A 34 4.43 4.70 -6.90
N LEU A 35 3.50 4.61 -5.95
CA LEU A 35 2.10 4.99 -6.11
C LEU A 35 1.95 6.50 -6.01
N VAL A 36 1.47 7.13 -7.07
CA VAL A 36 1.41 8.59 -7.20
C VAL A 36 -0.01 9.07 -7.12
N VAL A 37 -0.33 9.88 -6.12
CA VAL A 37 -1.66 10.50 -5.98
C VAL A 37 -1.60 12.00 -6.28
N PRO A 38 -2.70 12.62 -6.75
CA PRO A 38 -2.71 14.04 -7.05
C PRO A 38 -2.34 14.92 -5.84
N PRO A 39 -1.69 16.08 -6.05
CA PRO A 39 -1.44 17.05 -4.99
C PRO A 39 -2.72 17.43 -4.23
N GLY A 40 -2.61 17.63 -2.92
CA GLY A 40 -3.74 17.92 -2.03
C GLY A 40 -4.59 16.69 -1.65
N THR A 41 -4.25 15.49 -2.15
CA THR A 41 -4.84 14.23 -1.70
C THR A 41 -4.40 13.91 -0.27
N THR A 42 -5.36 13.67 0.62
CA THR A 42 -5.09 13.40 2.05
C THR A 42 -4.89 11.92 2.38
N ALA A 43 -5.16 11.03 1.42
CA ALA A 43 -5.01 9.59 1.59
C ALA A 43 -4.83 8.86 0.25
N CYS A 44 -3.98 7.85 0.25
CA CYS A 44 -3.90 6.85 -0.82
C CYS A 44 -4.48 5.53 -0.28
N ASP A 45 -5.55 5.05 -0.92
CA ASP A 45 -6.12 3.75 -0.59
C ASP A 45 -5.41 2.66 -1.39
N ILE A 46 -5.08 1.57 -0.72
CA ILE A 46 -4.59 0.35 -1.36
C ILE A 46 -5.57 -0.76 -0.99
N ALA A 47 -6.29 -1.24 -2.00
CA ALA A 47 -7.34 -2.23 -1.87
C ALA A 47 -6.87 -3.59 -2.41
N GLU A 48 -7.39 -4.67 -1.84
CA GLU A 48 -7.18 -6.01 -2.37
C GLU A 48 -7.79 -6.14 -3.78
N GLY A 49 -6.97 -6.57 -4.73
CA GLY A 49 -7.39 -6.79 -6.12
C GLY A 49 -8.04 -8.16 -6.33
N ALA A 50 -8.90 -8.26 -7.35
CA ALA A 50 -9.57 -9.51 -7.70
C ALA A 50 -8.55 -10.61 -8.01
N GLY A 51 -8.65 -11.76 -7.34
CA GLY A 51 -7.73 -12.88 -7.54
C GLY A 51 -6.39 -12.77 -6.80
N SER A 52 -6.25 -11.86 -5.84
CA SER A 52 -5.14 -11.93 -4.86
C SER A 52 -5.17 -13.27 -4.12
N GLU A 53 -4.03 -13.94 -3.98
CA GLU A 53 -3.94 -15.22 -3.26
C GLU A 53 -3.89 -15.01 -1.74
N LEU A 54 -3.29 -13.90 -1.32
CA LEU A 54 -3.19 -13.50 0.10
C LEU A 54 -4.26 -12.46 0.46
N ALA A 55 -4.64 -12.46 1.74
CA ALA A 55 -5.56 -11.49 2.34
C ALA A 55 -4.79 -10.28 2.90
N LEU A 56 -5.22 -9.06 2.59
CA LEU A 56 -4.63 -7.84 3.15
C LEU A 56 -5.09 -7.60 4.59
N LEU A 57 -4.14 -7.54 5.53
CA LEU A 57 -4.42 -7.33 6.96
C LEU A 57 -4.21 -5.88 7.42
N GLY A 58 -3.28 -5.18 6.79
CA GLY A 58 -2.93 -3.82 7.18
C GLY A 58 -1.68 -3.32 6.51
N ALA A 59 -1.24 -2.15 6.95
CA ALA A 59 -0.03 -1.52 6.49
C ALA A 59 0.68 -0.81 7.64
N THR A 60 2.00 -0.75 7.57
CA THR A 60 2.80 0.19 8.35
C THR A 60 3.51 1.14 7.40
N TYR A 61 3.60 2.43 7.74
CA TYR A 61 4.19 3.43 6.87
C TYR A 61 4.92 4.54 7.61
N LYS A 62 5.96 5.09 6.97
CA LYS A 62 6.74 6.21 7.50
C LYS A 62 7.14 7.16 6.37
N THR A 63 7.16 8.46 6.68
CA THR A 63 7.69 9.47 5.77
C THR A 63 9.20 9.26 5.59
N ILE A 64 9.64 9.11 4.35
CA ILE A 64 11.05 8.93 3.99
C ILE A 64 11.81 10.24 4.25
N GLY A 65 13.03 10.13 4.77
CA GLY A 65 13.87 11.27 5.14
C GLY A 65 13.59 11.84 6.54
N HIS A 66 12.60 11.32 7.26
CA HIS A 66 12.35 11.66 8.67
C HIS A 66 13.11 10.71 9.63
N ALA A 67 13.17 11.08 10.91
CA ALA A 67 13.78 10.25 11.94
C ALA A 67 13.18 8.83 12.00
N PRO A 68 14.01 7.79 12.26
CA PRO A 68 13.60 6.37 12.26
C PRO A 68 12.83 6.01 13.53
N VAL A 69 11.71 6.67 13.77
CA VAL A 69 10.82 6.47 14.92
C VAL A 69 9.40 6.22 14.43
N MET A 70 8.77 5.17 14.95
CA MET A 70 7.39 4.82 14.67
C MET A 70 6.51 5.15 15.87
N THR A 71 5.25 5.48 15.59
CA THR A 71 4.18 5.71 16.58
C THR A 71 2.97 4.87 16.18
N ASP A 72 1.96 4.79 17.03
CA ASP A 72 0.72 4.06 16.73
C ASP A 72 0.00 4.62 15.48
N HIS A 73 0.21 5.89 15.13
CA HIS A 73 -0.32 6.52 13.92
C HIS A 73 0.36 6.06 12.62
N ASN A 74 1.42 5.27 12.71
CA ASN A 74 2.13 4.72 11.57
C ASN A 74 1.60 3.35 11.13
N PHE A 75 0.59 2.81 11.82
CA PHE A 75 -0.09 1.58 11.45
C PHE A 75 -1.52 1.88 10.98
N CYS A 76 -1.97 1.18 9.94
CA CYS A 76 -3.33 1.22 9.43
C CYS A 76 -3.83 -0.20 9.21
N ALA A 77 -4.79 -0.64 10.02
CA ALA A 77 -5.46 -1.92 9.82
C ALA A 77 -6.32 -1.89 8.55
N ALA A 78 -6.37 -3.00 7.83
CA ALA A 78 -7.24 -3.13 6.68
C ALA A 78 -8.71 -3.19 7.13
N THR A 79 -9.58 -2.42 6.47
CA THR A 79 -11.03 -2.49 6.65
C THR A 79 -11.64 -2.93 5.33
N ASN A 80 -12.33 -4.08 5.32
CA ASN A 80 -12.89 -4.69 4.11
C ASN A 80 -11.85 -4.84 2.97
N GLY A 81 -10.63 -5.26 3.31
CA GLY A 81 -9.56 -5.45 2.34
C GLY A 81 -8.94 -4.15 1.81
N VAL A 82 -9.12 -3.02 2.49
CA VAL A 82 -8.56 -1.71 2.10
C VAL A 82 -7.74 -1.11 3.24
N VAL A 83 -6.54 -0.63 2.92
CA VAL A 83 -5.71 0.21 3.81
C VAL A 83 -5.67 1.64 3.28
N SER A 84 -5.73 2.62 4.17
CA SER A 84 -5.69 4.05 3.82
C SER A 84 -4.40 4.68 4.35
N VAL A 85 -3.44 4.94 3.46
CA VAL A 85 -2.18 5.60 3.80
C VAL A 85 -2.41 7.11 3.84
N GLY A 86 -2.48 7.67 5.05
CA GLY A 86 -2.68 9.11 5.23
C GLY A 86 -1.52 9.94 4.69
N LEU A 87 -1.82 11.05 4.02
CA LEU A 87 -0.87 12.00 3.44
C LEU A 87 -1.23 13.43 3.89
N PRO A 88 -0.23 14.29 4.17
CA PRO A 88 -0.47 15.70 4.41
C PRO A 88 -0.98 16.39 3.14
N SER A 89 -1.81 17.42 3.30
CA SER A 89 -2.36 18.19 2.16
C SER A 89 -1.55 19.45 1.83
N ASP A 90 -0.71 19.91 2.74
CA ASP A 90 0.01 21.18 2.70
C ASP A 90 1.44 21.07 2.18
N ASN A 91 2.00 19.85 2.10
CA ASN A 91 3.31 19.60 1.53
C ASN A 91 3.39 18.28 0.77
N THR A 92 4.36 18.23 -0.14
CA THR A 92 4.71 16.99 -0.84
C THR A 92 5.56 16.11 0.07
N VAL A 93 5.14 14.85 0.24
CA VAL A 93 5.89 13.84 0.97
C VAL A 93 5.92 12.53 0.20
N LYS A 94 6.95 11.74 0.51
CA LYS A 94 7.06 10.35 0.09
C LYS A 94 7.02 9.45 1.33
N LYS A 95 6.17 8.42 1.31
CA LYS A 95 6.06 7.42 2.38
C LYS A 95 6.55 6.08 1.89
N GLY A 96 7.41 5.44 2.68
CA GLY A 96 7.67 4.01 2.54
C GLY A 96 6.53 3.26 3.22
N VAL A 97 5.96 2.28 2.53
CA VAL A 97 4.81 1.50 2.99
C VAL A 97 5.17 0.02 2.94
N VAL A 98 4.89 -0.69 4.03
CA VAL A 98 4.96 -2.15 4.10
C VAL A 98 3.54 -2.65 4.31
N LEU A 99 3.00 -3.33 3.32
CA LEU A 99 1.72 -4.02 3.42
C LEU A 99 1.94 -5.35 4.14
N ILE A 100 0.97 -5.75 4.95
CA ILE A 100 1.01 -7.00 5.70
C ILE A 100 -0.14 -7.87 5.19
N PHE A 101 0.21 -9.05 4.71
CA PHE A 101 -0.74 -10.03 4.22
C PHE A 101 -0.71 -11.31 5.06
N SER A 102 -1.76 -12.13 4.94
CA SER A 102 -1.80 -13.50 5.45
C SER A 102 -2.41 -14.45 4.42
N ASP A 103 -2.32 -15.75 4.70
CA ASP A 103 -3.13 -16.74 4.02
C ASP A 103 -4.63 -16.43 4.16
N ARG A 104 -5.43 -16.86 3.17
CA ARG A 104 -6.89 -16.70 3.19
C ARG A 104 -7.55 -17.77 4.06
N GLY A 105 -8.56 -17.36 4.82
CA GLY A 105 -9.39 -18.26 5.63
C GLY A 105 -8.81 -18.57 7.01
N GLU A 106 -7.51 -18.85 7.11
CA GLU A 106 -6.79 -19.07 8.37
C GLU A 106 -5.42 -18.43 8.31
N VAL A 107 -4.95 -17.82 9.41
CA VAL A 107 -3.63 -17.17 9.46
C VAL A 107 -2.57 -18.22 9.80
N CYS A 108 -1.91 -18.77 8.78
CA CYS A 108 -0.76 -19.66 8.96
C CYS A 108 0.56 -18.89 9.01
N CYS A 109 0.71 -17.86 8.17
CA CYS A 109 1.89 -17.02 8.09
C CYS A 109 1.52 -15.54 7.86
N LEU A 110 2.48 -14.65 8.15
CA LEU A 110 2.42 -13.24 7.81
C LEU A 110 3.45 -12.94 6.73
N TYR A 111 3.02 -12.25 5.69
CA TYR A 111 3.82 -11.93 4.52
C TYR A 111 3.92 -10.41 4.38
N PRO A 112 5.02 -9.78 4.82
CA PRO A 112 5.28 -8.38 4.53
C PRO A 112 5.60 -8.19 3.04
N SER A 113 5.12 -7.09 2.46
CA SER A 113 5.56 -6.67 1.12
C SER A 113 6.93 -5.98 1.18
N SER A 114 7.69 -6.05 0.09
CA SER A 114 8.92 -5.26 -0.10
C SER A 114 8.66 -3.84 -0.59
N ASP A 115 7.45 -3.58 -1.10
CA ASP A 115 7.01 -2.37 -1.80
C ASP A 115 5.52 -2.15 -1.44
N PRO A 116 4.98 -0.92 -1.36
CA PRO A 116 5.29 0.23 -2.22
C PRO A 116 5.83 1.49 -1.51
N GLU A 117 6.20 2.49 -2.31
CA GLU A 117 6.26 3.88 -1.87
C GLU A 117 4.97 4.62 -2.29
N VAL A 118 4.52 5.59 -1.50
CA VAL A 118 3.37 6.46 -1.85
C VAL A 118 3.82 7.92 -1.83
N THR A 119 3.45 8.69 -2.84
CA THR A 119 3.73 10.14 -2.92
C THR A 119 2.49 10.93 -3.34
N ASN A 120 2.31 12.13 -2.78
CA ASN A 120 1.33 13.13 -3.23
C ASN A 120 1.96 14.21 -4.14
N GLY A 121 3.16 13.95 -4.66
CA GLY A 121 3.86 14.80 -5.62
C GLY A 121 3.99 14.13 -6.99
N GLU A 122 4.68 14.80 -7.92
CA GLU A 122 4.91 14.25 -9.25
C GLU A 122 5.83 13.02 -9.23
N GLN A 123 5.63 12.11 -10.19
CA GLN A 123 6.57 11.03 -10.49
C GLN A 123 7.81 11.68 -11.10
N SER A 124 8.87 11.89 -10.33
CA SER A 124 10.11 12.43 -10.89
C SER A 124 10.67 11.43 -11.91
N CYS A 125 10.69 11.82 -13.18
CA CYS A 125 11.39 11.13 -14.25
C CYS A 125 12.91 11.11 -14.03
#